data_AF-A0A136LZL8-F1
#
_entry.id   AF-A0A136LZL8-F1
#
_cell.length_a   1.000
_cell.length_b   1.000
_cell.length_c   1.000
_cell.angle_alpha   90.00
_cell.angle_beta   90.00
_cell.angle_gamma   90.00
#
_symmetry.space_group_name_H-M   'P 1'
#
loop_
_entity.id
_entity.type
_entity.pdbx_description
1 polymer ?
#
loop_
_entity_poly.entity_id
_entity_poly.type
_entity_poly.pdbx_seq_one_letter_code
_entity_poly.pdbx_strand_id
1 'polypeptide(L)'
;MIELLLLREDRPGLSRRLWMLVLLYLGLSATVFTLFFVDRSLITFNYWQVALVYLAVPFAVIVSRRPRYLNRRLLIPVLFFACVFFSHEILSLHIGHWWWPSDYIFRLSVFGVAIPVEDILIWHLLSTVSLAAGYRFFAVPEK
;
A
#
# COMPACT_ATOMS: atom_id res chain seq x y z
N MET A 1 20.15 -20.99 -19.63
CA MET A 1 20.76 -19.88 -20.41
C MET A 1 19.82 -18.66 -20.57
N ILE A 2 18.89 -18.42 -19.62
CA ILE A 2 18.03 -17.22 -19.58
C ILE A 2 18.27 -16.39 -18.30
N GLU A 3 18.84 -16.98 -17.25
CA GLU A 3 19.02 -16.29 -15.95
C GLU A 3 20.20 -15.32 -15.85
N LEU A 4 21.22 -15.43 -16.70
CA LEU A 4 22.45 -14.62 -16.56
C LEU A 4 22.45 -13.30 -17.35
N LEU A 5 21.44 -13.07 -18.21
CA LEU A 5 21.31 -11.82 -18.97
C LEU A 5 20.49 -10.73 -18.25
N LEU A 6 19.88 -11.04 -17.10
CA LEU A 6 19.13 -10.07 -16.29
C LEU A 6 19.97 -9.42 -15.18
N LEU A 7 21.20 -9.88 -14.94
CA LEU A 7 22.05 -9.37 -13.85
C LEU A 7 23.06 -8.32 -14.30
N ARG A 8 23.10 -7.97 -15.59
CA ARG A 8 23.87 -6.82 -16.08
C ARG A 8 22.99 -5.57 -16.12
N GLU A 9 22.41 -5.22 -14.98
CA GLU A 9 21.84 -3.89 -14.80
C GLU A 9 23.00 -2.91 -14.56
N ASP A 10 23.31 -2.11 -15.59
CA ASP A 10 23.83 -0.77 -15.38
C ASP A 10 22.86 -0.09 -14.42
N ARG A 11 23.14 -0.13 -13.10
CA ARG A 11 22.18 0.30 -12.08
C ARG A 11 21.79 1.75 -12.38
N PRO A 12 20.60 2.01 -12.95
CA PRO A 12 20.21 3.38 -13.18
C PRO A 12 20.05 3.98 -11.78
N GLY A 13 20.79 5.06 -11.51
CA GLY A 13 20.73 5.72 -10.20
C GLY A 13 19.28 6.05 -9.81
N LEU A 14 18.97 6.05 -8.51
CA LEU A 14 17.60 6.34 -8.04
C LEU A 14 17.08 7.65 -8.63
N SER A 15 15.84 7.64 -9.13
CA SER A 15 15.27 8.84 -9.74
C SER A 15 15.07 9.95 -8.70
N ARG A 16 15.26 11.21 -9.10
CA ARG A 16 15.02 12.39 -8.22
C ARG A 16 13.58 12.45 -7.69
N ARG A 17 12.63 11.80 -8.38
CA ARG A 17 11.22 11.72 -7.97
C ARG A 17 11.04 10.89 -6.70
N LEU A 18 11.92 9.93 -6.43
CA LEU A 18 11.89 9.15 -5.20
C LEU A 18 12.02 10.05 -3.97
N TRP A 19 12.87 11.08 -4.03
CA TRP A 19 13.00 12.03 -2.95
C TRP A 19 11.71 12.81 -2.67
N MET A 20 10.90 13.09 -3.69
CA MET A 20 9.59 13.71 -3.47
C MET A 20 8.67 12.81 -2.65
N LEU A 21 8.67 11.50 -2.95
CA LEU A 21 7.87 10.52 -2.22
C LEU A 21 8.37 10.34 -0.79
N VAL A 22 9.69 10.26 -0.61
CA VAL A 22 10.32 10.18 0.72
C VAL A 22 9.97 11.40 1.56
N LEU A 23 10.13 12.61 1.00
CA LEU A 23 9.78 13.85 1.70
C LEU A 23 8.28 13.93 2.03
N LEU A 24 7.41 13.49 1.12
CA LEU A 24 5.97 13.41 1.38
C LEU A 24 5.67 12.50 2.59
N TYR A 25 6.19 11.27 2.59
CA TYR A 25 5.93 10.34 3.69
C TYR A 25 6.59 10.75 5.01
N LEU A 26 7.77 11.38 4.96
CA LEU A 26 8.39 11.96 6.14
C LEU A 26 7.55 13.11 6.70
N GLY A 27 7.04 14.01 5.85
CA GLY A 27 6.16 15.09 6.26
C GLY A 27 4.84 14.60 6.86
N LEU A 28 4.21 13.61 6.22
CA LEU A 28 2.99 12.99 6.75
C LEU A 28 3.25 12.30 8.09
N SER A 29 4.32 11.51 8.20
CA SER A 29 4.72 10.85 9.45
C SER A 29 5.00 11.86 10.56
N ALA A 30 5.79 12.90 10.27
CA ALA A 30 6.07 13.97 11.22
C ALA A 30 4.80 14.67 11.69
N THR A 31 3.84 14.90 10.79
CA THR A 31 2.53 15.48 11.14
C THR A 31 1.77 14.58 12.12
N VAL A 32 1.65 13.28 11.82
CA VAL A 32 0.95 12.32 12.68
C VAL A 32 1.62 12.21 14.05
N PHE A 33 2.96 12.09 14.10
CA PHE A 33 3.69 12.05 15.37
C PHE A 33 3.53 13.35 16.16
N THR A 34 3.61 14.50 15.50
CA THR A 34 3.43 15.80 16.16
C THR A 34 2.04 15.90 16.78
N LEU A 35 0.98 15.59 16.02
CA LEU A 35 -0.38 15.59 16.54
C LEU A 35 -0.53 14.63 17.72
N PHE A 36 0.07 13.44 17.64
CA PHE A 36 0.00 12.43 18.71
C PHE A 36 0.62 12.91 20.04
N PHE A 37 1.72 13.66 19.97
CA PHE A 37 2.41 14.17 21.16
C PHE A 37 1.90 15.53 21.66
N VAL A 38 1.31 16.35 20.78
CA VAL A 38 0.74 17.66 21.15
C VAL A 38 -0.66 17.49 21.74
N ASP A 39 -1.56 16.86 20.99
CA ASP A 39 -2.93 16.62 21.43
C ASP A 39 -3.56 15.48 20.60
N ARG A 40 -3.72 14.32 21.24
CA ARG A 40 -4.29 13.13 20.62
C ARG A 40 -5.74 13.34 20.16
N SER A 41 -6.48 14.27 20.76
CA SER A 41 -7.86 14.56 20.36
C SER A 41 -7.96 15.17 18.97
N LEU A 42 -6.86 15.74 18.46
CA LEU A 42 -6.78 16.25 17.09
C LEU A 42 -6.69 15.12 16.04
N ILE A 43 -6.35 13.90 16.45
CA ILE A 43 -6.36 12.72 15.56
C ILE A 43 -7.77 12.16 15.52
N THR A 44 -8.65 12.83 14.79
CA THR A 44 -10.07 12.43 14.66
C THR A 44 -10.31 11.42 13.53
N PHE A 45 -9.29 11.11 12.74
CA PHE A 45 -9.42 10.21 11.60
C PHE A 45 -9.33 8.75 12.03
N ASN A 46 -10.22 7.94 11.47
CA ASN A 46 -10.12 6.48 11.57
C ASN A 46 -8.90 6.00 10.79
N TYR A 47 -8.32 4.89 11.26
CA TYR A 47 -7.14 4.26 10.66
C TYR A 47 -7.28 4.06 9.14
N TRP A 48 -8.42 3.52 8.68
CA TRP A 48 -8.66 3.28 7.26
C TRP A 48 -8.71 4.57 6.44
N GLN A 49 -9.15 5.70 7.02
CA GLN A 49 -9.17 7.00 6.34
C GLN A 49 -7.75 7.49 6.09
N VAL A 50 -6.87 7.36 7.10
CA VAL A 50 -5.45 7.70 6.97
C VAL A 50 -4.80 6.81 5.91
N ALA A 51 -5.01 5.49 5.98
CA ALA A 51 -4.47 4.55 5.01
C ALA A 51 -4.92 4.86 3.58
N LEU A 52 -6.19 5.22 3.40
CA LEU A 52 -6.74 5.62 2.11
C LEU A 52 -6.03 6.87 1.58
N VAL A 53 -5.78 7.90 2.38
CA VAL A 53 -5.03 9.09 1.93
C VAL A 53 -3.61 8.71 1.51
N TYR A 54 -2.92 7.90 2.31
CA TYR A 54 -1.53 7.51 2.07
C TYR A 54 -1.34 6.66 0.80
N LEU A 55 -2.34 5.86 0.43
CA LEU A 55 -2.26 4.94 -0.71
C LEU A 55 -3.00 5.48 -1.94
N ALA A 56 -4.20 6.03 -1.78
CA ALA A 56 -5.01 6.51 -2.89
C ALA A 56 -4.41 7.74 -3.56
N VAL A 57 -3.75 8.64 -2.82
CA VAL A 57 -3.15 9.85 -3.41
C VAL A 57 -1.99 9.50 -4.36
N PRO A 58 -0.95 8.75 -3.93
CA PRO A 58 0.10 8.30 -4.85
C PRO A 58 -0.46 7.47 -6.01
N PHE A 59 -1.41 6.58 -5.71
CA PHE A 59 -2.08 5.77 -6.74
C PHE A 59 -2.75 6.65 -7.80
N ALA A 60 -3.58 7.61 -7.40
CA ALA A 60 -4.26 8.53 -8.33
C ALA A 60 -3.27 9.35 -9.17
N VAL A 61 -2.16 9.80 -8.58
CA VAL A 61 -1.08 10.48 -9.31
C VAL A 61 -0.46 9.55 -10.37
N ILE A 62 -0.16 8.30 -10.02
CA ILE A 62 0.44 7.34 -10.94
C ILE A 62 -0.53 7.01 -12.08
N VAL A 63 -1.80 6.76 -11.77
CA VAL A 63 -2.82 6.41 -12.77
C VAL A 63 -3.10 7.57 -13.72
N SER A 64 -3.20 8.79 -13.21
CA SER A 64 -3.45 9.98 -14.04
C SER A 64 -2.26 10.31 -14.96
N ARG A 65 -1.03 10.11 -14.50
CA ARG A 65 0.18 10.42 -15.28
C ARG A 65 0.61 9.27 -16.20
N ARG A 66 0.39 8.02 -15.81
CA ARG A 66 0.90 6.82 -16.49
C ARG A 66 -0.12 5.66 -16.40
N PRO A 67 -1.31 5.78 -17.02
CA PRO A 67 -2.34 4.73 -16.95
C PRO A 67 -1.86 3.37 -17.50
N ARG A 68 -0.90 3.39 -18.44
CA ARG A 68 -0.26 2.18 -19.00
C ARG A 68 0.53 1.36 -17.97
N TYR A 69 0.82 1.89 -16.79
CA TYR A 69 1.50 1.16 -15.73
C TYR A 69 0.57 0.15 -15.03
N LEU A 70 -0.75 0.36 -15.11
CA LEU A 70 -1.78 -0.60 -14.69
C LEU A 70 -2.07 -1.63 -15.79
N ASN A 71 -1.03 -2.23 -16.35
CA ASN A 71 -1.21 -3.27 -17.35
C ASN A 71 -1.39 -4.65 -16.69
N ARG A 72 -1.72 -5.65 -17.52
CA ARG A 72 -1.90 -7.05 -17.07
C ARG A 72 -0.69 -7.62 -16.32
N ARG A 73 0.52 -7.06 -16.50
CA ARG A 73 1.72 -7.50 -15.78
C ARG A 73 1.73 -7.10 -14.31
N LEU A 74 0.98 -6.05 -13.93
CA LEU A 74 0.83 -5.63 -12.54
C LEU A 74 -0.34 -6.35 -11.86
N LEU A 75 -1.38 -6.71 -12.62
CA LEU A 75 -2.54 -7.42 -12.11
C LEU A 75 -2.18 -8.78 -11.50
N ILE A 76 -1.30 -9.55 -12.14
CA ILE A 76 -0.91 -10.89 -11.66
C ILE A 76 -0.21 -10.82 -10.28
N PRO A 77 0.87 -10.03 -10.09
CA PRO A 77 1.47 -9.84 -8.77
C PRO A 77 0.49 -9.32 -7.72
N VAL A 78 -0.38 -8.37 -8.10
CA VAL A 78 -1.37 -7.80 -7.18
C VAL A 78 -2.33 -8.87 -6.67
N LEU A 79 -2.91 -9.66 -7.57
CA LEU A 79 -3.81 -10.75 -7.18
C LEU A 79 -3.07 -11.82 -6.37
N PHE A 80 -1.85 -12.17 -6.74
CA PHE A 80 -1.03 -13.11 -6.00
C PHE A 80 -0.80 -12.65 -4.54
N PHE A 81 -0.28 -11.44 -4.35
CA PHE A 81 -0.04 -10.91 -3.00
C PHE A 81 -1.33 -10.67 -2.24
N ALA A 82 -2.42 -10.24 -2.90
CA ALA A 82 -3.72 -10.13 -2.26
C ALA A 82 -4.18 -11.48 -1.68
N CYS A 83 -4.03 -12.57 -2.43
CA CYS A 83 -4.33 -13.92 -1.93
C CYS A 83 -3.42 -14.33 -0.76
N VAL A 84 -2.12 -14.03 -0.83
CA VAL A 84 -1.17 -14.32 0.26
C VAL A 84 -1.54 -13.55 1.52
N PHE A 85 -1.75 -12.23 1.41
CA PHE A 85 -2.15 -11.40 2.54
C PHE A 85 -3.51 -11.81 3.10
N PHE A 86 -4.44 -12.24 2.25
CA PHE A 86 -5.76 -12.67 2.69
C PHE A 86 -5.66 -13.99 3.46
N SER A 87 -4.86 -14.92 2.98
CA SER A 87 -4.62 -16.20 3.67
C SER A 87 -3.94 -15.97 5.03
N HIS A 88 -2.95 -15.07 5.08
CA HIS A 88 -2.28 -14.67 6.31
C HIS A 88 -3.23 -13.99 7.30
N GLU A 89 -4.10 -13.10 6.81
CA GLU A 89 -5.13 -12.41 7.59
C GLU A 89 -6.06 -13.41 8.28
N ILE A 90 -6.64 -14.33 7.49
CA ILE A 90 -7.54 -15.39 8.01
C ILE A 90 -6.83 -16.21 9.09
N LEU A 91 -5.59 -16.65 8.82
CA LEU A 91 -4.82 -17.43 9.77
C LEU A 91 -4.56 -16.64 11.06
N SER A 92 -4.15 -15.38 10.93
CA SER A 92 -3.82 -14.50 12.06
C SER A 92 -5.02 -14.21 12.95
N LEU A 93 -6.20 -14.02 12.35
CA LEU A 93 -7.45 -13.85 13.07
C LEU A 93 -7.87 -15.15 13.79
N HIS A 94 -7.68 -16.30 13.13
CA HIS A 94 -8.05 -17.59 13.71
C HIS A 94 -7.20 -17.97 14.93
N ILE A 95 -5.89 -17.69 14.88
CA ILE A 95 -4.98 -17.94 16.00
C ILE A 95 -4.96 -16.81 17.04
N GLY A 96 -5.71 -15.73 16.81
CA GLY A 96 -5.79 -14.58 17.72
C GLY A 96 -4.54 -13.71 17.77
N HIS A 97 -3.66 -13.79 16.77
CA HIS A 97 -2.50 -12.88 16.66
C HIS A 97 -2.90 -11.46 16.26
N TRP A 98 -4.07 -11.32 15.64
CA TRP A 98 -4.60 -10.05 15.18
C TRP A 98 -6.09 -9.97 15.50
N TRP A 99 -6.57 -8.77 15.76
CA TRP A 99 -8.00 -8.47 15.88
C TRP A 99 -8.26 -7.03 15.47
N TRP A 100 -9.54 -6.73 15.22
CA TRP A 100 -9.97 -5.47 14.66
C TRP A 100 -10.77 -4.66 15.70
N PRO A 101 -10.16 -3.68 16.41
CA PRO A 101 -10.80 -3.00 17.53
C PRO A 101 -11.69 -1.81 17.12
N SER A 102 -11.76 -1.46 15.83
CA SER A 102 -12.31 -0.17 15.37
C SER A 102 -13.66 -0.25 14.65
N ASP A 103 -14.22 0.93 14.38
CA ASP A 103 -15.43 1.09 13.59
C ASP A 103 -15.09 0.97 12.10
N TYR A 104 -15.58 -0.11 11.51
CA TYR A 104 -15.44 -0.41 10.10
C TYR A 104 -16.77 -0.15 9.39
N ILE A 105 -16.69 0.33 8.16
CA ILE A 105 -17.84 0.65 7.32
C ILE A 105 -18.62 -0.63 7.03
N PHE A 106 -17.93 -1.68 6.60
CA PHE A 106 -18.55 -2.97 6.29
C PHE A 106 -17.74 -4.12 6.84
N ARG A 107 -18.42 -5.09 7.44
CA ARG A 107 -17.83 -6.33 7.94
C ARG A 107 -18.41 -7.52 7.20
N LEU A 108 -17.54 -8.37 6.66
CA LEU A 108 -17.91 -9.67 6.11
C LEU A 108 -17.59 -10.75 7.14
N SER A 109 -18.50 -11.70 7.33
CA SER A 109 -18.24 -12.88 8.15
C SER A 109 -17.72 -14.01 7.25
N VAL A 110 -16.49 -14.44 7.49
CA VAL A 110 -15.83 -15.52 6.76
C VAL A 110 -15.38 -16.56 7.77
N PHE A 111 -15.92 -17.78 7.69
CA PHE A 111 -15.67 -18.86 8.67
C PHE A 111 -15.92 -18.46 10.14
N GLY A 112 -16.91 -17.61 10.40
CA GLY A 112 -17.25 -17.13 11.74
C GLY A 112 -16.37 -15.97 12.24
N VAL A 113 -15.41 -15.51 11.44
CA VAL A 113 -14.55 -14.36 11.74
C VAL A 113 -15.04 -13.13 10.98
N ALA A 114 -15.21 -12.02 11.69
CA ALA A 114 -15.58 -10.74 11.09
C ALA A 114 -14.33 -10.04 10.53
N ILE A 115 -14.36 -9.73 9.23
CA ILE A 115 -13.27 -9.08 8.51
C ILE A 115 -13.78 -7.77 7.90
N PRO A 116 -13.10 -6.64 8.14
CA PRO A 116 -13.44 -5.38 7.48
C PRO A 116 -13.19 -5.43 5.98
N VAL A 117 -14.17 -4.98 5.19
CA VAL A 117 -14.07 -4.97 3.73
C VAL A 117 -13.04 -3.95 3.27
N GLU A 118 -13.04 -2.77 3.87
CA GLU A 118 -12.09 -1.71 3.56
C GLU A 118 -10.64 -2.14 3.76
N ASP A 119 -10.33 -2.95 4.78
CA ASP A 119 -8.96 -3.42 5.00
C ASP A 119 -8.53 -4.37 3.88
N ILE A 120 -9.42 -5.24 3.41
CA ILE A 120 -9.14 -6.07 2.22
C ILE A 120 -8.86 -5.18 1.00
N LEU A 121 -9.69 -4.17 0.76
CA LEU A 121 -9.53 -3.29 -0.40
C LEU A 121 -8.25 -2.43 -0.30
N ILE A 122 -7.96 -1.90 0.88
CA ILE A 122 -6.85 -0.98 1.12
C ILE A 122 -5.54 -1.77 1.20
N TRP A 123 -5.45 -2.79 2.05
CA TRP A 123 -4.20 -3.48 2.34
C TRP A 123 -3.88 -4.57 1.34
N HIS A 124 -4.86 -5.31 0.83
CA HIS A 124 -4.56 -6.44 -0.06
C HIS A 124 -4.43 -5.97 -1.50
N LEU A 125 -5.32 -5.09 -1.95
CA LEU A 125 -5.36 -4.60 -3.33
C LEU A 125 -4.61 -3.28 -3.50
N LEU A 126 -5.10 -2.20 -2.88
CA LEU A 126 -4.61 -0.86 -3.16
C LEU A 126 -3.14 -0.70 -2.74
N SER A 127 -2.72 -1.27 -1.62
CA SER A 127 -1.33 -1.18 -1.15
C SER A 127 -0.37 -1.82 -2.15
N THR A 128 -0.69 -3.02 -2.63
CA THR A 128 0.16 -3.77 -3.56
C THR A 128 0.27 -3.05 -4.89
N VAL A 129 -0.85 -2.54 -5.40
CA VAL A 129 -0.87 -1.76 -6.64
C VAL A 129 -0.06 -0.48 -6.49
N SER A 130 -0.28 0.26 -5.40
CA SER A 130 0.39 1.52 -5.11
C SER A 130 1.89 1.33 -4.94
N LEU A 131 2.32 0.26 -4.28
CA LEU A 131 3.73 -0.06 -4.08
C LEU A 131 4.40 -0.43 -5.40
N ALA A 132 3.83 -1.36 -6.16
CA ALA A 132 4.42 -1.83 -7.41
C ALA A 132 4.46 -0.72 -8.48
N ALA A 133 3.36 0.03 -8.63
CA ALA A 133 3.29 1.13 -9.58
C ALA A 133 4.12 2.33 -9.11
N GLY A 134 4.15 2.59 -7.79
CA GLY A 134 4.93 3.65 -7.17
C GLY A 134 6.42 3.42 -7.29
N TYR A 135 6.91 2.20 -7.05
CA TYR A 135 8.30 1.84 -7.28
C TYR A 135 8.71 2.13 -8.73
N ARG A 136 7.91 1.66 -9.69
CA ARG A 136 8.18 1.88 -11.11
C ARG A 136 8.17 3.36 -11.50
N PHE A 137 7.28 4.15 -10.93
CA PHE A 137 7.14 5.57 -11.25
C PHE A 137 8.20 6.45 -10.57
N PHE A 138 8.45 6.21 -9.27
CA PHE A 138 9.30 7.08 -8.45
C PHE A 138 10.75 6.59 -8.35
N ALA A 139 11.02 5.29 -8.32
CA ALA A 139 12.37 4.78 -8.12
C ALA A 139 13.14 4.62 -9.44
N VAL A 140 12.47 4.19 -10.51
CA VAL A 140 13.10 3.91 -11.81
C VAL A 140 13.19 5.20 -12.66
N PRO A 141 14.39 5.61 -13.11
CA PRO A 141 14.54 6.71 -14.06
C PRO A 141 13.86 6.41 -15.40
N GLU A 142 13.34 7.44 -16.06
CA GLU A 142 12.90 7.31 -17.45
C GLU A 142 14.14 7.19 -18.34
N LYS A 143 14.12 6.21 -19.25
CA LYS A 143 15.08 6.13 -20.35
C LYS A 143 14.67 7.10 -21.45
#